data_AF-A0AAW7KII9-F1
#
_entry.id   AF-A0AAW7KII9-F1
#
_cell.length_a   1.000
_cell.length_b   1.000
_cell.length_c   1.000
_cell.angle_alpha   90.00
_cell.angle_beta   90.00
_cell.angle_gamma   90.00
#
_symmetry.space_group_name_H-M   'P 1'
#
loop_
_entity.id
_entity.type
_entity.pdbx_description
1 polymer ?
#
loop_
_entity_poly.entity_id
_entity_poly.type
_entity_poly.pdbx_seq_one_letter_code
_entity_poly.pdbx_strand_id
1 'polypeptide(L)'
;EAQGAKFTDALKQYGLTEKDFKKQLKQTAAFQEGMKAHLKITDEDLKTAWASFHPEVEAQIIQVASEDDAKAVKKEITDGGDFAKIAKDKSTDAATKKDGGKIKFDSQSTTVPAEVKEAAFKLKDGEVSEPITATNAQTYQT
;
A
#
# COMPACT_ATOMS: atom_id res chain seq x y z
N GLU A 1 22.28 -7.38 -16.96
CA GLU A 1 21.70 -8.17 -18.08
C GLU A 1 20.48 -9.04 -17.71
N ALA A 2 20.29 -9.47 -16.46
CA ALA A 2 19.17 -10.34 -16.06
C ALA A 2 17.75 -9.72 -16.13
N GLN A 3 17.63 -8.39 -16.23
CA GLN A 3 16.32 -7.72 -16.35
C GLN A 3 15.75 -7.75 -17.78
N GLY A 4 16.61 -7.79 -18.81
CA GLY A 4 16.17 -7.80 -20.21
C GLY A 4 15.47 -9.10 -20.61
N ALA A 5 16.02 -10.25 -20.20
CA ALA A 5 15.40 -11.56 -20.46
C ALA A 5 14.05 -11.69 -19.73
N LYS A 6 13.99 -11.32 -18.45
CA LYS A 6 12.73 -11.29 -17.67
C LYS A 6 11.69 -10.34 -18.26
N PHE A 7 12.13 -9.22 -18.84
CA PHE A 7 11.26 -8.27 -19.52
C PHE A 7 10.68 -8.86 -20.81
N THR A 8 11.50 -9.53 -21.63
CA THR A 8 11.01 -10.20 -22.85
C THR A 8 10.06 -11.34 -22.54
N ASP A 9 10.32 -12.14 -21.51
CA ASP A 9 9.42 -13.21 -21.07
C ASP A 9 8.12 -12.68 -20.47
N ALA A 10 8.17 -11.60 -19.69
CA ALA A 10 6.97 -10.91 -19.19
C ALA A 10 6.11 -10.38 -20.34
N LEU A 11 6.71 -9.75 -21.36
CA LEU A 11 5.98 -9.28 -22.54
C LEU A 11 5.28 -10.42 -23.28
N LYS A 12 5.93 -11.58 -23.43
CA LYS A 12 5.33 -12.77 -24.03
C LYS A 12 4.15 -13.32 -23.22
N GLN A 13 4.22 -13.30 -21.89
CA GLN A 13 3.12 -13.74 -21.02
C GLN A 13 1.85 -12.90 -21.23
N TYR A 14 2.01 -11.61 -21.54
CA TYR A 14 0.91 -10.70 -21.86
C TYR A 14 0.57 -10.64 -23.36
N GLY A 15 1.21 -11.47 -24.21
CA GLY A 15 1.00 -11.48 -25.66
C GLY A 15 1.48 -10.22 -26.38
N LEU A 16 2.39 -9.46 -25.78
CA LEU A 16 2.89 -8.18 -26.28
C LEU A 16 4.28 -8.33 -26.90
N THR A 17 4.55 -7.56 -27.95
CA THR A 17 5.92 -7.39 -28.46
C THR A 17 6.58 -6.16 -27.85
N GLU A 18 7.91 -6.09 -27.91
CA GLU A 18 8.64 -4.89 -27.47
C GLU A 18 8.23 -3.62 -28.23
N LYS A 19 7.81 -3.78 -29.49
CA LYS A 19 7.29 -2.70 -30.33
C LYS A 19 5.93 -2.21 -29.84
N ASP A 20 5.05 -3.13 -29.46
CA ASP A 20 3.73 -2.79 -28.90
C ASP A 20 3.87 -2.13 -27.53
N PHE A 21 4.78 -2.62 -26.69
CA PHE A 21 5.08 -2.01 -25.41
C PHE A 21 5.66 -0.60 -25.54
N LYS A 22 6.61 -0.39 -26.47
CA LYS A 22 7.13 0.95 -26.81
C LYS A 22 6.03 1.88 -27.33
N LYS A 23 5.07 1.37 -28.10
CA LYS A 23 3.91 2.13 -28.57
C LYS A 23 3.00 2.52 -27.41
N GLN A 24 2.73 1.60 -26.49
CA GLN A 24 1.92 1.84 -25.30
C GLN A 24 2.55 2.90 -24.38
N LEU A 25 3.87 2.81 -24.11
CA LEU A 25 4.59 3.82 -23.34
C LEU A 25 4.53 5.21 -23.99
N LYS A 26 4.66 5.29 -25.32
CA LYS A 26 4.50 6.56 -26.05
C LYS A 26 3.09 7.12 -25.91
N GLN A 27 2.06 6.27 -25.97
CA GLN A 27 0.67 6.69 -25.76
C GLN A 27 0.44 7.16 -24.32
N THR A 28 0.95 6.45 -23.32
CA THR A 28 0.88 6.87 -21.91
C THR A 28 1.58 8.20 -21.69
N ALA A 29 2.77 8.40 -22.25
CA ALA A 29 3.50 9.67 -22.17
C ALA A 29 2.74 10.82 -22.87
N ALA A 30 2.21 10.59 -24.07
CA ALA A 30 1.41 11.58 -24.78
C ALA A 30 0.11 11.93 -24.04
N PHE A 31 -0.54 10.95 -23.40
CA PHE A 31 -1.71 11.17 -22.56
C PHE A 31 -1.36 11.97 -21.30
N GLN A 32 -0.26 11.64 -20.61
CA GLN A 32 0.21 12.41 -19.45
C GLN A 32 0.53 13.87 -19.82
N GLU A 33 1.23 14.11 -20.94
CA GLU A 33 1.52 15.47 -21.41
C GLU A 33 0.25 16.22 -21.84
N GLY A 34 -0.70 15.53 -22.51
CA GLY A 34 -2.00 16.09 -22.85
C GLY A 34 -2.83 16.45 -21.62
N MET A 35 -2.81 15.60 -20.59
CA MET A 35 -3.41 15.88 -19.29
C MET A 35 -2.78 17.09 -18.62
N LYS A 36 -1.44 17.19 -18.56
CA LYS A 36 -0.77 18.37 -17.98
C LYS A 36 -1.13 19.66 -18.71
N ALA A 37 -1.32 19.62 -20.04
CA ALA A 37 -1.70 20.78 -20.83
C ALA A 37 -3.16 21.22 -20.62
N HIS A 38 -4.05 20.33 -20.18
CA HIS A 38 -5.50 20.59 -20.03
C HIS A 38 -5.99 20.60 -18.58
N LEU A 39 -5.27 20.00 -17.65
CA LEU A 39 -5.55 20.07 -16.22
C LEU A 39 -5.06 21.41 -15.69
N LYS A 40 -6.00 22.33 -15.49
CA LYS A 40 -5.78 23.48 -14.63
C LYS A 40 -6.11 23.04 -13.21
N ILE A 41 -5.09 22.79 -12.39
CA ILE A 41 -5.30 22.61 -10.96
C ILE A 41 -5.84 23.93 -10.42
N THR A 42 -7.10 23.94 -9.96
CA THR A 42 -7.72 25.13 -9.39
C THR A 42 -7.48 25.20 -7.89
N ASP A 43 -7.67 26.38 -7.30
CA ASP A 43 -7.67 26.54 -5.83
C ASP A 43 -8.73 25.67 -5.13
N GLU A 44 -9.85 25.34 -5.81
CA GLU A 44 -10.86 24.41 -5.26
C GLU A 44 -10.37 22.97 -5.24
N ASP A 45 -9.64 22.53 -6.27
CA ASP A 45 -9.00 21.22 -6.30
C ASP A 45 -7.93 21.12 -5.19
N LEU A 46 -7.14 22.18 -5.01
CA LEU A 46 -6.14 22.30 -3.94
C LEU A 46 -6.77 22.27 -2.55
N LYS A 47 -7.88 22.99 -2.33
CA LYS A 47 -8.61 22.97 -1.05
C LYS A 47 -9.19 21.59 -0.75
N THR A 48 -9.77 20.94 -1.76
CA THR A 48 -10.32 19.58 -1.64
C THR A 48 -9.22 18.57 -1.31
N ALA A 49 -8.08 18.66 -2.01
CA ALA A 49 -6.91 17.84 -1.74
C ALA A 49 -6.36 18.08 -0.33
N TRP A 50 -6.28 19.33 0.13
CA TRP A 50 -5.86 19.66 1.49
C TRP A 50 -6.84 19.15 2.56
N ALA A 51 -8.14 19.22 2.33
CA ALA A 51 -9.14 18.76 3.29
C ALA A 51 -9.09 17.24 3.53
N SER A 52 -8.66 16.48 2.53
CA SER A 52 -8.48 15.02 2.61
C SER A 52 -7.06 14.62 3.01
N PHE A 53 -6.12 15.56 2.96
CA PHE A 53 -4.73 15.31 3.31
C PHE A 53 -4.57 15.05 4.80
N HIS A 54 -4.09 13.86 5.13
CA HIS A 54 -3.58 13.53 6.46
C HIS A 54 -2.06 13.55 6.41
N PRO A 55 -1.40 14.23 7.37
CA PRO A 55 0.04 14.25 7.47
C PRO A 55 0.59 12.84 7.69
N GLU A 56 1.90 12.69 7.49
CA GLU A 56 2.60 11.44 7.77
C GLU A 56 2.36 11.00 9.23
N VAL A 57 1.93 9.76 9.41
CA VAL A 57 1.79 9.09 10.70
C VAL A 57 2.71 7.89 10.75
N GLU A 58 3.17 7.53 11.96
CA GLU A 58 3.89 6.29 12.22
C GLU A 58 2.93 5.29 12.86
N ALA A 59 2.86 4.08 12.30
CA ALA A 59 2.05 3.00 12.85
C ALA A 59 2.79 1.67 12.78
N GLN A 60 2.25 0.66 13.46
CA GLN A 60 2.70 -0.72 13.34
C GLN A 60 1.60 -1.57 12.70
N ILE A 61 1.94 -2.33 11.65
CA ILE A 61 1.02 -3.18 10.91
C ILE A 61 1.47 -4.64 11.03
N ILE A 62 0.51 -5.53 11.24
CA ILE A 62 0.71 -6.98 11.16
C ILE A 62 -0.22 -7.49 10.07
N GLN A 63 0.36 -7.98 8.98
CA GLN A 63 -0.40 -8.64 7.93
C GLN A 63 -0.49 -10.13 8.23
N VAL A 64 -1.66 -10.73 8.11
CA VAL A 64 -1.87 -12.17 8.26
C VAL A 64 -2.75 -12.68 7.13
N ALA A 65 -2.78 -13.99 6.92
CA ALA A 65 -3.48 -14.61 5.80
C ALA A 65 -4.97 -14.89 6.07
N SER A 66 -5.42 -14.83 7.32
CA SER A 66 -6.79 -15.16 7.70
C SER A 66 -7.32 -14.27 8.82
N GLU A 67 -8.64 -14.12 8.88
CA GLU A 67 -9.32 -13.40 9.95
C GLU A 67 -9.11 -14.08 11.32
N ASP A 68 -9.04 -15.42 11.36
CA ASP A 68 -8.77 -16.17 12.58
C ASP A 68 -7.36 -15.90 13.13
N ASP A 69 -6.35 -15.83 12.25
CA ASP A 69 -5.00 -15.43 12.65
C ASP A 69 -4.98 -13.99 13.18
N ALA A 70 -5.75 -13.10 12.55
CA ALA A 70 -5.83 -11.70 12.98
C ALA A 70 -6.46 -11.58 14.37
N LYS A 71 -7.51 -12.36 14.65
CA LYS A 71 -8.14 -12.45 15.97
C LYS A 71 -7.18 -13.02 17.02
N ALA A 72 -6.42 -14.05 16.66
CA ALA A 72 -5.42 -14.63 17.56
C ALA A 72 -4.31 -13.62 17.91
N VAL A 73 -3.77 -12.91 16.91
CA VAL A 73 -2.78 -11.84 17.09
C VAL A 73 -3.33 -10.71 17.95
N LYS A 74 -4.56 -10.24 17.68
CA LYS A 74 -5.21 -9.21 18.50
C LYS A 74 -5.30 -9.64 19.95
N LYS A 75 -5.68 -10.90 20.20
CA LYS A 75 -5.76 -11.45 21.55
C LYS A 75 -4.39 -11.42 22.25
N GLU A 76 -3.33 -11.89 21.59
CA GLU A 76 -1.96 -11.84 22.13
C GLU A 76 -1.51 -10.41 22.48
N ILE A 77 -1.88 -9.42 21.65
CA ILE A 77 -1.58 -8.01 21.94
C ILE A 77 -2.40 -7.50 23.14
N THR A 78 -3.69 -7.82 23.22
CA THR A 78 -4.55 -7.40 24.35
C THR A 78 -4.19 -8.05 25.68
N ASP A 79 -3.60 -9.25 25.66
CA ASP A 79 -3.06 -9.95 26.84
C ASP A 79 -1.71 -9.36 27.31
N GLY A 80 -1.24 -8.27 26.70
CA GLY A 80 0.00 -7.57 27.08
C GLY A 80 1.24 -7.98 26.27
N GLY A 81 1.05 -8.66 25.14
CA GLY A 81 2.12 -9.02 24.22
C GLY A 81 2.78 -7.81 23.55
N ASP A 82 4.06 -7.97 23.21
CA ASP A 82 4.82 -6.93 22.50
C ASP A 82 4.49 -6.94 21.00
N PHE A 83 3.89 -5.86 20.52
CA PHE A 83 3.46 -5.73 19.12
C PHE A 83 4.60 -5.96 18.13
N ALA A 84 5.80 -5.42 18.41
CA ALA A 84 6.95 -5.53 17.52
C ALA A 84 7.47 -6.97 17.42
N LYS A 85 7.45 -7.73 18.52
CA LYS A 85 7.78 -9.16 18.54
C LYS A 85 6.75 -9.96 17.77
N ILE A 86 5.46 -9.74 18.03
CA ILE A 86 4.38 -10.47 17.36
C ILE A 86 4.41 -10.18 15.85
N ALA A 87 4.66 -8.93 15.45
CA ALA A 87 4.85 -8.57 14.04
C ALA A 87 6.04 -9.33 13.40
N LYS A 88 7.18 -9.43 14.09
CA LYS A 88 8.36 -10.17 13.62
C LYS A 88 8.13 -11.66 13.46
N ASP A 89 7.28 -12.25 14.29
CA ASP A 89 6.95 -13.68 14.21
C ASP A 89 5.85 -13.95 13.17
N LYS A 90 4.71 -13.28 13.33
CA LYS A 90 3.44 -13.63 12.69
C LYS A 90 3.16 -12.87 11.39
N SER A 91 3.73 -11.67 11.21
CA SER A 91 3.42 -10.87 10.01
C SER A 91 3.86 -11.58 8.74
N THR A 92 3.02 -11.57 7.71
CA THR A 92 3.34 -12.03 6.36
C THR A 92 3.93 -10.91 5.51
N ASP A 93 3.85 -9.65 5.97
CA ASP A 93 4.41 -8.50 5.26
C ASP A 93 5.93 -8.44 5.39
N ALA A 94 6.65 -8.88 4.35
CA ALA A 94 8.11 -8.95 4.37
C ALA A 94 8.78 -7.57 4.50
N ALA A 95 8.09 -6.48 4.13
CA ALA A 95 8.63 -5.12 4.15
C ALA A 95 8.77 -4.59 5.58
N THR A 96 7.72 -4.73 6.40
CA THR A 96 7.66 -4.18 7.76
C THR A 96 7.97 -5.22 8.84
N LYS A 97 7.83 -6.53 8.56
CA LYS A 97 8.06 -7.63 9.51
C LYS A 97 9.38 -7.48 10.27
N LYS A 98 10.47 -7.20 9.57
CA LYS A 98 11.82 -7.12 10.18
C LYS A 98 11.98 -5.96 11.15
N ASP A 99 11.20 -4.89 10.96
CA ASP A 99 11.21 -3.71 11.81
C ASP A 99 10.09 -3.72 12.88
N GLY A 100 9.46 -4.88 13.11
CA GLY A 100 8.36 -5.00 14.07
C GLY A 100 7.08 -4.34 13.59
N GLY A 101 6.81 -4.41 12.29
CA GLY A 101 5.60 -3.90 11.67
C GLY A 101 5.60 -2.38 11.44
N LYS A 102 6.68 -1.67 11.81
CA LYS A 102 6.73 -0.21 11.71
C LYS A 102 6.65 0.27 10.27
N ILE A 103 5.82 1.28 10.06
CA ILE A 103 5.65 1.96 8.79
C ILE A 103 5.30 3.42 9.01
N LYS A 104 5.76 4.28 8.10
CA LYS A 104 5.35 5.67 7.99
C LYS A 104 4.56 5.84 6.72
N PHE A 105 3.39 6.47 6.82
CA PHE A 105 2.55 6.74 5.66
C PHE A 105 1.71 7.98 5.88
N ASP A 106 1.42 8.68 4.80
CA ASP A 106 0.45 9.77 4.74
C ASP A 106 -0.80 9.33 3.95
N SER A 107 -1.79 10.21 3.86
CA SER A 107 -3.02 9.95 3.10
C SER A 107 -2.80 9.54 1.64
N GLN A 108 -1.73 10.02 0.98
CA GLN A 108 -1.42 9.75 -0.42
C GLN A 108 -0.58 8.47 -0.61
N SER A 109 -0.13 7.83 0.46
CA SER A 109 0.65 6.60 0.37
C SER A 109 -0.13 5.49 -0.35
N THR A 110 0.53 4.85 -1.32
CA THR A 110 -0.01 3.69 -2.08
C THR A 110 0.49 2.36 -1.55
N THR A 111 1.40 2.35 -0.57
CA THR A 111 1.94 1.13 0.03
C THR A 111 1.02 0.55 1.09
N VAL A 112 0.18 1.38 1.71
CA VAL A 112 -0.79 0.98 2.73
C VAL A 112 -2.20 0.98 2.12
N PRO A 113 -2.96 -0.12 2.25
CA PRO A 113 -4.34 -0.19 1.76
C PRO A 113 -5.21 0.93 2.34
N ALA A 114 -6.19 1.41 1.57
CA ALA A 114 -7.07 2.49 1.99
C ALA A 114 -7.81 2.17 3.30
N GLU A 115 -8.31 0.93 3.43
CA GLU A 115 -9.01 0.44 4.63
C GLU A 115 -8.13 0.54 5.89
N VAL A 116 -6.84 0.20 5.75
CA VAL A 116 -5.87 0.27 6.86
C VAL A 116 -5.53 1.71 7.20
N LYS A 117 -5.36 2.58 6.20
CA LYS A 117 -5.12 4.02 6.42
C LYS A 117 -6.29 4.65 7.17
N GLU A 118 -7.52 4.42 6.73
CA GLU A 118 -8.72 4.97 7.36
C GLU A 118 -8.89 4.49 8.81
N ALA A 119 -8.61 3.22 9.08
CA ALA A 119 -8.64 2.71 10.44
C ALA A 119 -7.55 3.36 11.29
N ALA A 120 -6.30 3.41 10.80
CA ALA A 120 -5.18 4.00 11.52
C ALA A 120 -5.40 5.49 11.85
N PHE A 121 -5.96 6.28 10.92
CA PHE A 121 -6.26 7.69 11.16
C PHE A 121 -7.36 7.92 12.21
N LYS A 122 -8.18 6.92 12.51
CA LYS A 122 -9.22 6.97 13.55
C LYS A 122 -8.71 6.52 14.92
N LEU A 123 -7.59 5.80 14.97
CA LEU A 123 -6.99 5.34 16.23
C LEU A 123 -6.30 6.49 16.96
N LYS A 124 -6.22 6.35 18.28
CA LYS A 124 -5.36 7.19 19.13
C LYS A 124 -3.99 6.54 19.32
N ASP A 125 -3.01 7.31 19.74
CA ASP A 125 -1.69 6.79 20.08
C ASP A 125 -1.78 5.64 21.10
N GLY A 126 -1.21 4.49 20.73
CA GLY A 126 -1.22 3.28 21.55
C GLY A 126 -2.50 2.43 21.46
N GLU A 127 -3.49 2.82 20.69
CA GLU A 127 -4.69 2.02 20.45
C GLU A 127 -4.45 0.95 19.36
N VAL A 128 -5.11 -0.19 19.51
CA VAL A 128 -5.03 -1.32 18.58
C VAL A 128 -6.37 -1.47 17.87
N SER A 129 -6.37 -1.49 16.54
CA SER A 129 -7.60 -1.65 15.77
C SER A 129 -8.23 -3.02 15.94
N GLU A 130 -9.48 -3.12 15.49
CA GLU A 130 -10.06 -4.41 15.13
C GLU A 130 -9.30 -5.02 13.93
N PRO A 131 -9.44 -6.34 13.67
CA PRO A 131 -8.97 -6.94 12.44
C PRO A 131 -9.59 -6.21 11.24
N ILE A 132 -8.73 -5.74 10.34
CA ILE A 132 -9.15 -5.03 9.12
C ILE A 132 -8.92 -5.98 7.96
N THR A 133 -9.98 -6.33 7.25
CA THR A 133 -9.86 -6.95 5.93
C THR A 133 -9.36 -5.88 4.97
N ALA A 134 -8.28 -6.16 4.26
CA ALA A 134 -7.68 -5.20 3.35
C ALA A 134 -7.10 -5.91 2.14
N THR A 135 -7.35 -5.35 0.96
CA THR A 135 -6.74 -5.89 -0.26
C THR A 135 -5.31 -5.39 -0.37
N ASN A 136 -4.34 -6.31 -0.38
CA ASN A 136 -2.94 -5.96 -0.61
C ASN A 136 -2.77 -5.31 -1.99
N ALA A 137 -2.31 -4.06 -2.03
CA ALA A 137 -2.21 -3.28 -3.26
C ALA A 137 -1.19 -3.84 -4.27
N GLN A 138 -0.26 -4.69 -3.83
CA GLN A 138 0.77 -5.28 -4.69
C GLN A 138 0.38 -6.67 -5.21
N THR A 139 -0.26 -7.49 -4.37
CA THR A 139 -0.61 -8.88 -4.71
C THR A 139 -2.08 -9.08 -5.05
N TYR A 140 -2.93 -8.07 -4.82
CA TYR A 140 -4.40 -8.15 -4.93
C TYR A 140 -5.04 -9.25 -4.09
N GLN A 141 -4.34 -9.70 -3.05
CA GLN A 141 -4.85 -10.68 -2.09
C GLN A 141 -5.54 -9.95 -0.94
N THR A 142 -6.75 -10.39 -0.60
CA THR A 142 -7.50 -10.01 0.61
C THR A 142 -7.14 -10.89 1.79
#